data_AF-A0A4Y5JUG6-F1
#
_entry.id   AF-A0A4Y5JUG6-F1
#
_cell.length_a   1.000
_cell.length_b   1.000
_cell.length_c   1.000
_cell.angle_alpha   90.00
_cell.angle_beta   90.00
_cell.angle_gamma   90.00
#
_symmetry.space_group_name_H-M   'P 1'
#
loop_
_entity.id
_entity.type
_entity.pdbx_description
1 polymer ?
#
loop_
_entity_poly.entity_id
_entity_poly.type
_entity_poly.pdbx_seq_one_letter_code
_entity_poly.pdbx_strand_id
1 'polypeptide(L)'
;DMPLMTDNGTFIVNGTERVIVSQMHRSPGVFFDHDKGKTHSSGKLLFAARIIPYRGSWLDIEFDAKDIVYARIDRKRKIPVTSLLFALGMDGEEILSRFYAHINYVRDAKGWRVPYDAERMKGFKATADMIDADTGEVVVEAGKKLVARTARQLA
;
A
#
# COMPACT_ATOMS: atom_id res chain seq x y z
N ASP A 1 27.03 -2.33 -41.23
CA ASP A 1 27.09 -0.87 -41.37
C ASP A 1 25.77 -0.26 -40.90
N MET A 2 25.77 0.99 -40.42
CA MET A 2 24.57 1.65 -39.89
C MET A 2 23.94 2.58 -40.95
N PRO A 3 22.64 2.45 -41.29
CA PRO A 3 22.00 3.35 -42.26
C PRO A 3 22.06 4.81 -41.78
N LEU A 4 22.47 5.71 -42.67
CA LEU A 4 22.49 7.14 -42.40
C LEU A 4 21.18 7.79 -42.84
N MET A 5 20.78 8.82 -42.10
CA MET A 5 19.60 9.61 -42.42
C MET A 5 19.92 10.58 -43.56
N THR A 6 19.03 10.72 -44.53
CA THR A 6 19.10 11.73 -45.59
C THR A 6 18.68 13.10 -45.06
N ASP A 7 18.94 14.16 -45.83
CA ASP A 7 18.49 15.53 -45.50
C ASP A 7 16.94 15.66 -45.42
N ASN A 8 16.22 14.71 -46.00
CA ASN A 8 14.75 14.63 -45.97
C ASN A 8 14.21 13.82 -44.78
N GLY A 9 15.06 13.33 -43.88
CA GLY A 9 14.66 12.52 -42.73
C GLY A 9 14.27 11.08 -43.08
N THR A 10 14.70 10.59 -44.24
CA THR A 10 14.45 9.22 -44.72
C THR A 10 15.71 8.35 -44.65
N PHE A 11 15.55 7.04 -44.86
CA PHE A 11 16.64 6.06 -44.86
C PHE A 11 16.54 5.17 -46.09
N ILE A 12 17.68 4.83 -46.71
CA ILE A 12 17.72 3.85 -47.81
C ILE A 12 17.98 2.46 -47.22
N VAL A 13 17.02 1.55 -47.35
CA VAL A 13 17.12 0.16 -46.91
C VAL A 13 16.87 -0.75 -48.11
N ASN A 14 17.88 -1.52 -48.52
CA ASN A 14 17.85 -2.39 -49.70
C ASN A 14 17.39 -1.65 -50.99
N GLY A 15 17.89 -0.43 -51.19
CA GLY A 15 17.59 0.39 -52.38
C GLY A 15 16.22 1.06 -52.38
N THR A 16 15.42 0.92 -51.32
CA THR A 16 14.12 1.59 -51.17
C THR A 16 14.16 2.62 -50.04
N GLU A 17 13.55 3.78 -50.26
CA GLU A 17 13.41 4.84 -49.26
C GLU A 17 12.36 4.47 -48.21
N ARG A 18 12.71 4.66 -46.92
CA ARG A 18 11.85 4.36 -45.78
C ARG A 18 11.87 5.49 -44.76
N VAL A 19 10.78 5.63 -44.04
CA VAL A 19 10.62 6.57 -42.93
C VAL A 19 10.46 5.79 -41.63
N ILE A 20 11.11 6.26 -40.56
CA ILE A 20 10.90 5.74 -39.21
C ILE A 20 9.85 6.60 -38.51
N VAL A 21 8.78 5.97 -38.03
CA VAL A 21 7.71 6.67 -37.30
C VAL A 21 8.03 6.70 -35.81
N SER A 22 7.92 7.88 -35.20
CA SER A 22 8.04 8.03 -33.75
C SER A 22 6.96 7.25 -33.02
N GLN A 23 7.36 6.33 -32.14
CA GLN A 23 6.42 5.60 -31.31
C GLN A 23 6.08 6.38 -30.03
N MET A 24 4.80 6.38 -29.66
CA MET A 24 4.35 6.85 -28.35
C MET A 24 4.17 5.64 -27.44
N HIS A 25 4.96 5.58 -26.36
CA HIS A 25 4.84 4.55 -25.34
C HIS A 25 4.79 5.19 -23.95
N ARG A 26 4.31 4.45 -22.95
CA ARG A 26 4.37 4.90 -21.56
C ARG A 26 5.84 5.01 -21.14
N SER A 27 6.19 6.08 -20.44
CA SER A 27 7.51 6.21 -19.86
C SER A 27 7.75 5.13 -18.80
N PRO A 28 8.99 4.68 -18.60
CA PRO A 28 9.34 3.90 -17.42
C PRO A 28 9.00 4.66 -16.14
N GLY A 29 8.57 3.93 -15.11
CA GLY A 29 8.22 4.53 -13.82
C GLY A 29 7.16 3.75 -13.05
N VAL A 30 6.65 4.39 -11.99
CA VAL A 30 5.59 3.86 -11.13
C VAL A 30 4.31 4.64 -11.40
N PHE A 31 3.23 3.91 -11.69
CA PHE A 31 1.92 4.45 -11.99
C PHE A 31 0.92 3.98 -10.95
N PHE A 32 0.16 4.91 -10.38
CA PHE A 32 -0.94 4.61 -9.47
C PHE A 32 -2.26 4.84 -10.20
N ASP A 33 -3.18 3.90 -10.10
CA ASP A 33 -4.51 3.99 -10.73
C ASP A 33 -5.55 3.28 -9.85
N HIS A 34 -6.83 3.49 -10.16
CA HIS A 34 -7.91 2.72 -9.60
C HIS A 34 -8.95 2.36 -10.67
N ASP A 35 -9.66 1.26 -10.44
CA ASP A 35 -10.63 0.71 -11.40
C ASP A 35 -11.92 1.55 -11.58
N LYS A 36 -12.00 2.72 -10.94
CA LYS A 36 -13.18 3.59 -10.86
C LYS A 36 -14.44 2.87 -10.36
N GLY A 37 -14.28 1.83 -9.53
CA GLY A 37 -15.36 1.04 -8.95
C GLY A 37 -16.06 0.13 -9.95
N LYS A 38 -15.47 -0.12 -11.12
CA LYS A 38 -16.09 -0.92 -12.19
C LYS A 38 -15.92 -2.43 -12.00
N THR A 39 -14.93 -2.87 -11.23
CA THR A 39 -14.55 -4.29 -11.15
C THR A 39 -15.36 -5.03 -10.10
N HIS A 40 -15.72 -4.37 -8.99
CA HIS A 40 -16.46 -4.99 -7.90
C HIS A 40 -17.87 -4.40 -7.78
N SER A 41 -18.88 -5.25 -7.63
CA SER A 41 -20.30 -4.86 -7.57
C SER A 41 -20.64 -3.92 -6.41
N SER A 42 -19.83 -3.88 -5.36
CA SER A 42 -20.00 -2.93 -4.26
C SER A 42 -19.64 -1.48 -4.63
N GLY A 43 -19.08 -1.24 -5.83
CA GLY A 43 -18.57 0.07 -6.25
C GLY A 43 -17.29 0.51 -5.51
N LYS A 44 -16.67 -0.38 -4.74
CA LYS A 44 -15.42 -0.10 -4.03
C LYS A 44 -14.30 0.14 -5.03
N LEU A 45 -13.55 1.23 -4.84
CA LEU A 45 -12.39 1.54 -5.65
C LEU A 45 -11.27 0.54 -5.34
N LEU A 46 -10.79 -0.15 -6.37
CA LEU A 46 -9.63 -1.03 -6.28
C LEU A 46 -8.40 -0.30 -6.79
N PHE A 47 -7.48 0.02 -5.88
CA PHE A 47 -6.24 0.70 -6.20
C PHE A 47 -5.18 -0.29 -6.70
N ALA A 48 -4.34 0.16 -7.62
CA ALA A 48 -3.20 -0.58 -8.11
C ALA A 48 -1.99 0.35 -8.35
N ALA A 49 -0.81 -0.19 -8.12
CA ALA A 49 0.47 0.39 -8.50
C ALA A 49 1.12 -0.49 -9.56
N ARG A 50 1.57 0.11 -10.67
CA ARG A 50 2.24 -0.57 -11.77
C ARG A 50 3.63 -0.01 -11.97
N ILE A 51 4.62 -0.88 -11.93
CA ILE A 51 6.03 -0.56 -12.16
C ILE A 51 6.38 -1.01 -13.59
N ILE A 52 6.65 -0.03 -14.45
CA ILE A 52 7.04 -0.23 -15.85
C ILE A 52 8.54 0.02 -15.97
N PRO A 53 9.38 -1.01 -16.17
CA PRO A 53 10.80 -0.80 -16.42
C PRO A 53 11.04 -0.35 -17.86
N TYR A 54 12.23 0.21 -18.13
CA TYR A 54 12.67 0.48 -19.50
C TYR A 54 12.90 -0.82 -20.29
N ARG A 55 13.46 -1.84 -19.62
CA ARG A 55 13.59 -3.22 -20.11
C ARG A 55 13.37 -4.19 -18.95
N GLY A 56 12.69 -5.30 -19.23
CA GLY A 56 12.46 -6.38 -18.26
C GLY A 56 10.99 -6.55 -17.87
N SER A 57 10.77 -7.33 -16.83
CA SER A 57 9.45 -7.73 -16.38
C SER A 57 8.67 -6.60 -15.70
N TRP A 58 7.37 -6.55 -15.96
CA TRP A 58 6.48 -5.60 -15.30
C TRP A 58 6.05 -6.14 -13.94
N LEU A 59 5.96 -5.27 -12.94
CA LEU A 59 5.46 -5.61 -11.61
C LEU A 59 4.20 -4.80 -11.31
N ASP A 60 3.10 -5.51 -11.07
CA ASP A 60 1.83 -4.93 -10.66
C ASP A 60 1.57 -5.29 -9.19
N ILE A 61 1.18 -4.30 -8.38
CA ILE A 61 0.68 -4.46 -7.00
C ILE A 61 -0.75 -3.96 -6.99
N GLU A 62 -1.70 -4.77 -6.53
CA GLU A 62 -3.13 -4.46 -6.61
C GLU A 62 -3.90 -4.92 -5.37
N PHE A 63 -4.91 -4.13 -4.99
CA PHE A 63 -5.87 -4.50 -3.98
C PHE A 63 -6.99 -5.36 -4.56
N ASP A 64 -7.49 -6.31 -3.77
CA ASP A 64 -8.76 -6.96 -4.03
C ASP A 64 -9.92 -6.31 -3.26
N ALA A 65 -11.14 -6.82 -3.48
CA ALA A 65 -12.33 -6.31 -2.79
C ALA A 65 -12.31 -6.52 -1.27
N LYS A 66 -11.51 -7.49 -0.78
CA LYS A 66 -11.35 -7.86 0.63
C LYS A 66 -10.16 -7.14 1.30
N ASP A 67 -9.59 -6.12 0.68
CA ASP A 67 -8.41 -5.38 1.15
C ASP A 67 -7.13 -6.22 1.25
N ILE A 68 -7.04 -7.32 0.50
CA ILE A 68 -5.82 -8.11 0.40
C ILE A 68 -4.97 -7.57 -0.74
N VAL A 69 -3.68 -7.35 -0.47
CA VAL A 69 -2.70 -6.86 -1.44
C VAL A 69 -2.03 -8.04 -2.16
N TYR A 70 -2.09 -8.01 -3.49
CA TYR A 70 -1.45 -9.00 -4.37
C TYR A 70 -0.35 -8.36 -5.20
N ALA A 71 0.66 -9.17 -5.52
CA ALA A 71 1.64 -8.87 -6.55
C ALA A 71 1.39 -9.74 -7.80
N ARG A 72 1.78 -9.22 -8.96
CA ARG A 72 1.69 -9.92 -10.23
C ARG A 72 2.86 -9.51 -11.13
N ILE A 73 3.60 -10.51 -11.63
CA ILE A 73 4.74 -10.30 -12.52
C ILE A 73 4.30 -10.64 -13.95
N ASP A 74 4.59 -9.77 -14.91
CA ASP A 74 4.27 -9.92 -16.34
C ASP A 74 2.80 -10.28 -16.60
N ARG A 75 1.89 -9.70 -15.81
CA ARG A 75 0.44 -9.95 -15.88
C ARG A 75 0.05 -11.43 -15.73
N LYS A 76 0.90 -12.27 -15.13
CA LYS A 76 0.63 -13.69 -14.85
C LYS A 76 -0.33 -13.86 -13.65
N ARG A 77 -0.28 -15.01 -12.96
CA ARG A 77 -1.11 -15.29 -11.79
C ARG A 77 -0.84 -14.29 -10.65
N LYS A 78 -1.88 -13.97 -9.88
CA LYS A 78 -1.73 -13.22 -8.64
C LYS A 78 -1.02 -14.07 -7.59
N ILE A 79 -0.15 -13.45 -6.82
CA ILE A 79 0.44 -14.02 -5.60
C ILE A 79 0.24 -13.02 -4.46
N PRO A 80 0.10 -13.47 -3.20
CA PRO A 80 0.10 -12.54 -2.07
C PRO A 80 1.35 -11.66 -2.09
N VAL A 81 1.23 -10.37 -1.79
CA VAL A 81 2.40 -9.46 -1.80
C VAL A 81 3.45 -9.92 -0.78
N THR A 82 3.03 -10.56 0.31
CA THR A 82 3.93 -11.14 1.31
C THR A 82 4.84 -12.20 0.71
N SER A 83 4.38 -13.00 -0.28
CA SER A 83 5.24 -13.97 -0.97
C SER A 83 6.40 -13.29 -1.72
N LEU A 84 6.16 -12.11 -2.29
CA LEU A 84 7.23 -11.31 -2.90
C LEU A 84 8.20 -10.78 -1.83
N LEU A 85 7.69 -10.30 -0.68
CA LEU A 85 8.52 -9.80 0.42
C LEU A 85 9.39 -10.90 1.04
N PHE A 86 8.84 -12.10 1.26
CA PHE A 86 9.60 -13.27 1.69
C PHE A 86 10.70 -13.63 0.68
N ALA A 87 10.41 -13.55 -0.63
CA ALA A 87 11.40 -13.81 -1.67
C ALA A 87 12.52 -12.74 -1.72
N LEU A 88 12.26 -11.54 -1.20
CA LEU A 88 13.26 -10.48 -1.02
C LEU A 88 14.07 -10.63 0.27
N GLY A 89 13.82 -11.67 1.06
CA GLY A 89 14.58 -12.01 2.27
C GLY A 89 14.00 -11.47 3.57
N MET A 90 12.83 -10.83 3.54
CA MET A 90 12.17 -10.39 4.77
C MET A 90 11.47 -11.56 5.46
N ASP A 91 11.45 -11.57 6.79
CA ASP A 91 10.60 -12.48 7.56
C ASP A 91 9.26 -11.84 7.97
N GLY A 92 8.43 -12.58 8.69
CA GLY A 92 7.11 -12.08 9.10
C GLY A 92 7.18 -10.90 10.07
N GLU A 93 8.18 -10.86 10.95
CA GLU A 93 8.35 -9.80 11.93
C GLU A 93 8.87 -8.52 11.26
N GLU A 94 9.82 -8.65 10.33
CA GLU A 94 10.32 -7.54 9.53
C GLU A 94 9.22 -6.93 8.65
N ILE A 95 8.39 -7.76 8.01
CA ILE A 95 7.24 -7.28 7.24
C ILE A 95 6.28 -6.48 8.15
N LEU A 96 5.92 -7.01 9.32
CA LEU A 96 5.01 -6.32 10.22
C LEU A 96 5.61 -5.01 10.76
N SER A 97 6.87 -5.03 11.21
CA SER A 97 7.56 -3.83 11.71
C SER A 97 7.76 -2.76 10.64
N ARG A 98 7.89 -3.14 9.37
CA ARG A 98 8.04 -2.18 8.26
C ARG A 98 6.76 -1.40 7.96
N PHE A 99 5.59 -2.04 8.10
CA PHE A 99 4.30 -1.46 7.71
C PHE A 99 3.41 -1.02 8.88
N TYR A 100 3.67 -1.46 10.10
CA TYR A 100 2.87 -1.15 11.28
C TYR A 100 3.70 -0.57 12.42
N ALA A 101 3.08 0.30 13.22
CA ALA A 101 3.67 0.78 14.46
C ALA A 101 3.55 -0.29 15.57
N HIS A 102 4.58 -0.40 16.40
CA HIS A 102 4.55 -1.28 17.57
C HIS A 102 3.79 -0.64 18.72
N ILE A 103 2.98 -1.44 19.41
CA ILE A 103 2.30 -1.05 20.63
C ILE A 103 2.84 -1.97 21.72
N ASN A 104 3.57 -1.40 22.69
CA ASN A 104 4.17 -2.17 23.76
C ASN A 104 3.17 -2.38 24.89
N TYR A 105 2.88 -3.63 25.19
CA TYR A 105 2.05 -4.03 26.31
C TYR A 105 2.97 -4.38 27.48
N VAL A 106 2.78 -3.72 28.62
CA VAL A 106 3.58 -3.97 29.83
C VAL A 106 2.67 -4.64 30.86
N ARG A 107 3.10 -5.78 31.40
CA ARG A 107 2.35 -6.46 32.46
C ARG A 107 2.75 -5.90 33.82
N ASP A 108 1.75 -5.46 34.56
CA ASP A 108 1.84 -5.02 35.95
C ASP A 108 1.15 -6.05 36.87
N ALA A 109 1.31 -5.93 38.18
CA ALA A 109 0.68 -6.81 39.17
C ALA A 109 -0.85 -6.83 39.08
N LYS A 110 -1.45 -5.72 38.63
CA LYS A 110 -2.91 -5.54 38.51
C LYS A 110 -3.48 -5.87 37.12
N GLY A 111 -2.63 -6.03 36.09
CA GLY A 111 -3.11 -6.28 34.72
C GLY A 111 -2.14 -5.86 33.62
N TRP A 112 -2.66 -5.71 32.41
CA TRP A 112 -1.89 -5.23 31.25
C TRP A 112 -2.06 -3.72 31.08
N ARG A 113 -0.94 -3.03 30.87
CA ARG A 113 -0.86 -1.60 30.61
C ARG A 113 -0.49 -1.38 29.15
N VAL A 114 -1.12 -0.40 28.52
CA VAL A 114 -0.92 -0.07 27.10
C VAL A 114 -0.74 1.44 26.99
N PRO A 115 0.20 1.94 26.16
CA PRO A 115 0.33 3.38 25.95
C PRO A 115 -0.96 3.97 25.37
N TYR A 116 -1.36 5.10 25.94
CA TYR A 116 -2.50 5.87 25.46
C TYR A 116 -2.09 6.72 24.24
N ASP A 117 -2.92 6.68 23.19
CA ASP A 117 -2.76 7.50 21.98
C ASP A 117 -4.12 8.11 21.62
N ALA A 118 -4.27 9.42 21.80
CA ALA A 118 -5.53 10.11 21.59
C ALA A 118 -6.00 10.08 20.12
N GLU A 119 -5.09 10.08 19.15
CA GLU A 119 -5.45 10.05 17.73
C GLU A 119 -5.95 8.65 17.32
N ARG A 120 -5.30 7.58 17.81
CA ARG A 120 -5.75 6.20 17.59
C ARG A 120 -7.06 5.89 18.30
N MET A 121 -7.24 6.42 19.50
CA MET A 121 -8.41 6.14 20.35
C MET A 121 -9.62 7.04 20.03
N LYS A 122 -9.47 8.00 19.12
CA LYS A 122 -10.57 8.87 18.68
C LYS A 122 -11.66 8.06 17.99
N GLY A 123 -12.87 8.13 18.53
CA GLY A 123 -14.02 7.40 18.00
C GLY A 123 -14.10 5.94 18.44
N PHE A 124 -13.13 5.46 19.23
CA PHE A 124 -13.18 4.14 19.85
C PHE A 124 -14.35 4.06 20.84
N LYS A 125 -15.09 2.95 20.80
CA LYS A 125 -16.13 2.66 21.78
C LYS A 125 -15.56 1.67 22.79
N ALA A 126 -15.44 2.09 24.04
CA ALA A 126 -14.90 1.25 25.09
C ALA A 126 -15.81 0.03 25.30
N THR A 127 -15.27 -1.18 25.18
CA THR A 127 -16.00 -2.42 25.45
C THR A 127 -16.01 -2.78 26.93
N ALA A 128 -15.00 -2.32 27.66
CA ALA A 128 -14.84 -2.43 29.11
C ALA A 128 -14.40 -1.07 29.67
N ASP A 129 -14.46 -0.90 30.99
CA ASP A 129 -13.99 0.31 31.65
C ASP A 129 -12.50 0.54 31.33
N MET A 130 -12.19 1.72 30.82
CA MET A 130 -10.83 2.17 30.58
C MET A 130 -10.32 2.78 31.87
N ILE A 131 -9.33 2.12 32.46
CA ILE A 131 -8.74 2.49 33.74
C ILE A 131 -7.38 3.12 33.46
N ASP A 132 -7.14 4.30 34.02
CA ASP A 132 -5.82 4.91 34.04
C ASP A 132 -4.90 4.03 34.90
N ALA A 133 -3.81 3.58 34.32
CA ALA A 133 -2.95 2.60 34.98
C ALA A 133 -2.08 3.23 36.10
N ASP A 134 -1.90 4.55 36.11
CA ASP A 134 -1.17 5.29 37.14
C ASP A 134 -2.08 5.67 38.31
N THR A 135 -3.27 6.20 38.02
CA THR A 135 -4.20 6.66 39.08
C THR A 135 -5.15 5.57 39.56
N GLY A 136 -5.42 4.55 38.72
CA GLY A 136 -6.44 3.53 38.98
C GLY A 136 -7.87 4.02 38.80
N GLU A 137 -8.06 5.24 38.28
CA GLU A 137 -9.38 5.82 38.06
C GLU A 137 -9.99 5.37 36.73
N VAL A 138 -11.31 5.21 36.70
CA VAL A 138 -12.04 4.93 35.46
C VAL A 138 -12.15 6.22 34.66
N VAL A 139 -11.33 6.34 33.62
CA VAL A 139 -11.32 7.50 32.71
C VAL A 139 -12.42 7.44 31.67
N VAL A 140 -12.84 6.23 31.26
CA VAL A 140 -13.96 6.03 30.32
C VAL A 140 -14.74 4.79 30.73
N GLU A 141 -16.03 4.94 31.04
CA GLU A 141 -16.92 3.80 31.31
C GLU A 141 -17.18 2.96 30.06
N ALA A 142 -17.45 1.67 30.27
CA ALA A 142 -17.87 0.74 29.24
C ALA A 142 -19.08 1.26 28.46
N GLY A 143 -19.05 1.08 27.15
CA GLY A 143 -20.11 1.50 26.23
C GLY A 143 -20.04 2.96 25.79
N LYS A 144 -19.25 3.82 26.45
CA LYS A 144 -19.06 5.21 26.02
C LYS A 144 -18.08 5.30 24.85
N LYS A 145 -18.38 6.24 23.93
CA LYS A 145 -17.52 6.54 22.78
C LYS A 145 -16.56 7.67 23.14
N LEU A 146 -15.28 7.47 22.90
CA LEU A 146 -14.25 8.50 23.03
C LEU A 146 -14.43 9.56 21.93
N VAL A 147 -14.99 10.70 22.32
CA VAL A 147 -15.08 11.87 21.44
C VAL A 147 -13.73 12.57 21.40
N ALA A 148 -13.40 13.24 20.30
CA ALA A 148 -12.12 13.91 20.09
C ALA A 148 -11.71 14.86 21.24
N ARG A 149 -12.67 15.54 21.86
CA ARG A 149 -12.41 16.41 23.02
C ARG A 149 -11.97 15.62 24.24
N THR A 150 -12.72 14.57 24.59
CA THR A 150 -12.40 13.70 25.74
C THR A 150 -11.09 12.97 25.52
N ALA A 151 -10.83 12.50 24.30
CA ALA A 151 -9.58 11.82 23.98
C ALA A 151 -8.35 12.73 24.18
N ARG A 152 -8.45 14.02 23.82
CA ARG A 152 -7.38 15.00 24.06
C ARG A 152 -7.21 15.41 25.51
N GLN A 153 -8.26 15.30 26.34
CA GLN A 153 -8.17 15.60 27.76
C GLN A 153 -7.50 14.49 28.57
N LEU A 154 -7.40 13.28 27.99
CA LEU A 154 -6.79 12.10 28.58
C LEU A 154 -5.34 11.87 28.12
N ALA A 155 -4.84 12.69 27.19
CA ALA A 155 -3.46 12.67 26.71
C ALA A 155 -2.60 13.64 27.51
#